data_AF-X1PYG2-F1
#
_entry.id   AF-X1PYG2-F1
#
_cell.length_a   1.000
_cell.length_b   1.000
_cell.length_c   1.000
_cell.angle_alpha   90.00
_cell.angle_beta   90.00
_cell.angle_gamma   90.00
#
_symmetry.space_group_name_H-M   'P 1'
#
loop_
_entity.id
_entity.type
_entity.pdbx_description
1 polymer ?
#
loop_
_entity_poly.entity_id
_entity_poly.type
_entity_poly.pdbx_seq_one_letter_code
_entity_poly.pdbx_strand_id
1 'polypeptide(L)'
;MNKKEIKVLLKMDIYNNEVKPNVIFQDYKCKEALYQLKRKGLPYSFDLNIYRGCSHNCQYCYARKSHKYLNSKDFENEIFVKTNML
;
A
#
# COMPACT_ATOMS: atom_id res chain seq x y z
N MET A 1 -26.20 9.35 -14.59
CA MET A 1 -25.63 9.02 -13.26
C MET A 1 -24.14 8.76 -13.43
N ASN A 2 -23.30 9.60 -12.82
CA ASN A 2 -21.90 9.79 -13.20
C ASN A 2 -20.96 8.88 -12.36
N LYS A 3 -20.14 8.07 -13.03
CA LYS A 3 -19.25 7.03 -12.45
C LYS A 3 -18.04 7.58 -11.66
N LYS A 4 -18.10 8.83 -11.17
CA LYS A 4 -16.97 9.55 -10.55
C LYS A 4 -16.87 9.43 -9.02
N GLU A 5 -17.79 8.70 -8.39
CA GLU A 5 -17.74 8.42 -6.95
C GLU A 5 -17.58 6.92 -6.71
N ILE A 6 -16.47 6.34 -7.19
CA ILE A 6 -15.99 5.11 -6.56
C ILE A 6 -15.39 5.54 -5.21
N LYS A 7 -16.31 5.81 -4.28
CA LYS A 7 -16.08 5.88 -2.85
C LYS A 7 -15.43 4.57 -2.45
N VAL A 8 -14.10 4.56 -2.38
CA VAL A 8 -13.40 3.66 -1.46
C VAL A 8 -13.66 4.21 -0.06
N LEU A 9 -14.92 4.08 0.39
CA LEU A 9 -15.28 4.05 1.80
C LEU A 9 -14.76 2.71 2.36
N LEU A 10 -13.43 2.56 2.40
CA LEU A 10 -12.85 1.64 3.34
C LEU A 10 -12.96 2.34 4.69
N LYS A 11 -13.87 1.79 5.49
CA LYS A 11 -14.17 2.17 6.86
C LYS A 11 -12.90 2.59 7.60
N MET A 12 -13.02 3.73 8.28
CA MET A 12 -12.20 4.12 9.40
C MET A 12 -11.95 2.95 10.37
N ASP A 13 -10.87 3.11 11.14
CA ASP A 13 -10.42 2.32 12.29
C ASP A 13 -9.40 1.22 12.01
N ILE A 14 -8.10 1.59 11.98
CA ILE A 14 -7.07 0.76 12.62
C ILE A 14 -6.04 1.66 13.33
N TYR A 15 -6.23 1.77 14.65
CA TYR A 15 -5.24 2.03 15.71
C TYR A 15 -5.12 3.37 16.45
N ASN A 16 -5.51 4.57 15.97
CA ASN A 16 -5.52 5.78 16.86
C ASN A 16 -6.17 7.10 16.33
N ASN A 17 -6.98 7.10 15.27
CA ASN A 17 -7.73 8.29 14.83
C ASN A 17 -6.91 9.60 14.65
N GLU A 18 -5.64 9.49 14.25
CA GLU A 18 -4.84 10.64 13.80
C GLU A 18 -4.43 10.42 12.34
N VAL A 19 -5.27 10.89 11.42
CA VAL A 19 -4.86 11.02 10.02
C VAL A 19 -3.93 12.23 9.97
N LYS A 20 -2.63 12.01 9.69
CA LYS A 20 -1.75 13.14 9.34
C LYS A 20 -2.44 13.91 8.22
N PRO A 21 -2.56 15.25 8.33
CA PRO A 21 -3.48 16.03 7.49
C PRO A 21 -3.17 15.98 5.98
N ASN A 22 -2.02 15.41 5.58
CA ASN A 22 -1.54 15.41 4.19
C ASN A 22 -1.25 14.02 3.62
N VAL A 23 -1.92 12.95 4.07
CA VAL A 23 -1.75 11.62 3.45
C VAL A 23 -2.71 11.46 2.25
N ILE A 24 -2.14 11.17 1.09
CA ILE A 24 -2.81 10.92 -0.18
C ILE A 24 -2.83 9.42 -0.44
N PHE A 25 -4.04 8.87 -0.60
CA PHE A 25 -4.21 7.48 -1.04
C PHE A 25 -4.41 7.41 -2.55
N GLN A 26 -3.62 6.58 -3.22
CA GLN A 26 -3.65 6.40 -4.67
C GLN A 26 -4.03 4.96 -5.02
N ASP A 27 -4.95 4.81 -5.97
CA ASP A 27 -5.28 3.50 -6.49
C ASP A 27 -4.11 2.93 -7.31
N TYR A 28 -3.78 1.67 -7.06
CA TYR A 28 -2.76 0.95 -7.79
C TYR A 28 -3.31 -0.38 -8.31
N LYS A 29 -3.03 -0.69 -9.57
CA LYS A 29 -3.39 -1.99 -10.15
C LYS A 29 -2.16 -2.90 -10.14
N CYS A 30 -2.26 -4.04 -9.48
CA CYS A 30 -1.22 -5.05 -9.52
C CYS A 30 -1.45 -6.04 -10.67
N LYS A 31 -0.36 -6.54 -11.25
CA LYS A 31 -0.42 -7.67 -12.19
C LYS A 31 -0.84 -8.96 -11.49
N GLU A 32 -0.24 -9.21 -10.34
CA GLU A 32 -0.46 -10.39 -9.50
C GLU A 32 -0.66 -9.94 -8.05
N ALA A 33 -1.65 -10.52 -7.37
CA ALA A 33 -1.94 -10.22 -5.98
C ALA A 33 -0.93 -10.90 -5.04
N LEU A 34 -0.70 -12.20 -5.27
CA LEU A 34 0.23 -13.04 -4.53
C LEU A 34 1.54 -13.21 -5.29
N TYR A 35 2.66 -13.05 -4.58
CA TYR A 35 3.98 -13.32 -5.12
C TYR A 35 4.50 -14.66 -4.61
N GLN A 36 4.87 -15.57 -5.51
CA GLN A 36 5.46 -16.85 -5.13
C GLN A 36 6.91 -16.67 -4.66
N LEU A 37 7.18 -17.13 -3.44
CA LEU A 37 8.50 -17.07 -2.83
C LEU A 37 9.45 -18.07 -3.49
N LYS A 38 10.62 -17.58 -3.92
CA LYS A 38 11.68 -18.42 -4.49
C LYS A 38 12.59 -19.06 -3.42
N ARG A 39 12.46 -18.63 -2.16
CA ARG A 39 13.27 -19.11 -1.04
C ARG A 39 12.59 -20.30 -0.35
N LYS A 40 13.40 -21.26 0.09
CA LYS A 40 12.95 -22.41 0.91
C LYS A 40 13.06 -22.07 2.41
N GLY A 41 12.37 -22.84 3.25
CA GLY A 41 12.49 -22.76 4.71
C GLY A 41 11.43 -21.90 5.42
N LEU A 42 10.38 -21.48 4.73
CA LEU A 42 9.20 -20.86 5.35
C LEU A 42 8.00 -21.81 5.31
N PRO A 43 7.07 -21.73 6.27
CA PRO A 43 5.86 -22.53 6.28
C PRO A 43 4.81 -22.08 5.25
N TYR A 44 5.14 -21.09 4.41
CA TYR A 44 4.27 -20.55 3.37
C TYR A 44 5.04 -20.31 2.08
N SER A 45 4.33 -20.37 0.95
CA SER A 45 4.92 -20.25 -0.40
C SER A 45 4.63 -18.91 -1.07
N PHE A 46 3.76 -18.08 -0.50
CA PHE A 46 3.30 -16.83 -1.11
C PHE A 46 3.42 -15.65 -0.15
N ASP A 47 3.74 -14.49 -0.71
CA ASP A 47 3.73 -13.20 -0.03
C ASP A 47 2.64 -12.28 -0.62
N LEU A 48 2.11 -11.40 0.21
CA LEU A 48 1.06 -10.46 -0.15
C LEU A 48 1.41 -9.07 0.36
N ASN A 49 1.58 -8.13 -0.57
CA ASN A 49 1.66 -6.71 -0.27
C ASN A 49 0.38 -6.04 -0.75
N ILE A 50 -0.43 -5.47 0.14
CA ILE A 50 -1.72 -4.83 -0.17
C ILE A 50 -1.54 -3.35 -0.52
N TYR A 51 -0.52 -2.69 0.05
CA TYR A 51 -0.23 -1.28 -0.18
C TYR A 51 1.27 -0.96 -0.12
N ARG A 52 1.66 0.20 -0.68
CA ARG A 52 3.02 0.75 -0.64
C ARG A 52 3.02 2.22 -0.23
N GLY A 53 3.84 2.57 0.77
CA GLY A 53 3.83 3.87 1.44
C GLY A 53 3.46 3.71 2.92
N CYS A 54 3.91 4.60 3.81
CA CYS A 54 3.64 4.50 5.24
C CYS A 54 3.89 5.83 5.98
N SER A 55 2.90 6.31 6.75
CA SER A 55 2.94 7.60 7.45
C SER A 55 3.80 7.64 8.72
N HIS A 56 4.32 6.49 9.16
CA HIS A 56 5.09 6.34 10.41
C HIS A 56 6.53 6.91 10.36
N ASN A 57 7.04 7.25 9.17
CA ASN A 57 8.36 7.86 8.99
C ASN A 57 9.56 7.10 9.64
N CYS A 58 9.50 5.78 9.76
CA CYS A 58 10.59 5.01 10.37
C CYS A 58 11.88 5.12 9.51
N GLN A 59 12.98 5.59 10.10
CA GLN A 59 14.25 5.82 9.38
C GLN A 59 14.83 4.55 8.76
N TYR A 60 14.64 3.40 9.43
CA TYR A 60 15.15 2.09 9.01
C TYR A 60 14.15 1.28 8.17
N CYS A 61 13.06 1.88 7.68
CA CYS A 61 12.06 1.15 6.93
C CYS A 61 12.62 0.63 5.60
N TYR A 62 12.72 -0.70 5.47
CA TYR A 62 13.25 -1.35 4.27
C TYR A 62 12.43 -1.02 3.00
N ALA A 63 11.14 -0.73 3.15
CA ALA A 63 10.23 -0.45 2.03
C ALA A 63 10.46 0.91 1.35
N ARG A 64 11.18 1.84 2.01
CA ARG A 64 11.44 3.19 1.45
C ARG A 64 12.17 3.14 0.10
N LYS A 65 13.16 2.25 -0.03
CA LYS A 65 13.99 2.16 -1.23
C LYS A 65 13.15 1.74 -2.45
N SER A 66 12.24 0.78 -2.27
CA SER A 66 11.41 0.25 -3.35
C SER A 66 10.24 1.17 -3.72
N HIS A 67 9.89 2.15 -2.87
CA HIS A 67 8.85 3.12 -3.18
C HIS A 67 9.20 3.99 -4.40
N LYS A 68 10.48 4.24 -4.64
CA LYS A 68 10.97 4.99 -5.81
C LYS A 68 10.59 4.36 -7.16
N TYR A 69 10.30 3.05 -7.20
CA TYR A 69 9.83 2.37 -8.41
C TYR A 69 8.41 2.75 -8.82
N LEU A 70 7.68 3.48 -7.97
CA LEU A 70 6.35 4.03 -8.27
C LEU A 70 6.42 5.45 -8.87
N ASN A 71 7.63 5.93 -9.22
CA ASN A 71 7.90 7.32 -9.60
C ASN A 71 7.48 8.35 -8.52
N SER A 72 7.31 7.90 -7.27
CA SER A 72 7.07 8.75 -6.10
C SER A 72 8.29 8.76 -5.19
N LYS A 73 8.56 9.94 -4.61
CA LYS A 73 9.61 10.13 -3.59
C LYS A 73 9.02 10.36 -2.20
N ASP A 74 7.71 10.51 -2.08
CA ASP A 74 7.03 10.86 -0.84
C ASP A 74 6.41 9.62 -0.18
N PHE A 75 7.27 8.80 0.43
CA PHE A 75 6.88 7.53 1.05
C PHE A 75 5.91 7.72 2.23
N GLU A 76 6.01 8.86 2.92
CA GLU A 76 5.22 9.20 4.11
C GLU A 76 3.79 9.58 3.78
N ASN A 77 3.63 10.33 2.68
CA ASN A 77 2.37 10.97 2.36
C ASN A 77 1.68 10.33 1.16
N GLU A 78 2.37 9.61 0.27
CA GLU A 78 1.73 8.91 -0.85
C GLU A 78 1.61 7.40 -0.60
N ILE A 79 0.39 6.94 -0.33
CA ILE A 79 0.10 5.53 -0.07
C ILE A 79 -0.66 4.93 -1.25
N PHE A 80 0.00 4.04 -1.97
CA PHE A 80 -0.57 3.30 -3.10
C PHE A 80 -1.27 2.05 -2.61
N VAL A 81 -2.58 1.94 -2.83
CA VAL A 81 -3.42 0.82 -2.38
C VAL A 81 -3.82 -0.05 -3.57
N LYS A 82 -3.65 -1.37 -3.46
CA LYS A 82 -4.06 -2.29 -4.52
C LYS A 82 -5.57 -2.52 -4.51
N THR A 83 -6.25 -2.18 -5.61
CA THR A 83 -7.72 -2.21 -5.69
C THR A 83 -8.28 -3.29 -6.62
N ASN A 84 -7.47 -4.22 -7.10
CA ASN A 84 -7.87 -5.32 -7.98
C ASN A 84 -7.51 -6.71 -7.41
N MET A 85 -7.74 -6.88 -6.11
CA MET A 85 -7.42 -8.12 -5.39
C MET A 85 -8.65 -9.01 -5.12
N LEU A 86 -9.71 -8.84 -5.93
CA LEU A 86 -10.94 -9.63 -5.92
C LEU A 86 -11.11 -10.36 -7.24
#